data_AF-A0A2S6GZN7-F1
#
_entry.id   AF-A0A2S6GZN7-F1
#
_cell.length_a   1.000
_cell.length_b   1.000
_cell.length_c   1.000
_cell.angle_alpha   90.00
_cell.angle_beta   90.00
_cell.angle_gamma   90.00
#
_symmetry.space_group_name_H-M   'P 1'
#
loop_
_entity.id
_entity.type
_entity.pdbx_description
1 polymer ?
#
loop_
_entity_poly.entity_id
_entity_poly.type
_entity_poly.pdbx_seq_one_letter_code
_entity_poly.pdbx_strand_id
1 'polypeptide(L)'
;MGRLVIRGFGFVLVYELVLGNTAVWGADLPKWIRFALPPVWDLDGIWLISPLLFLLSVLAAVVLVDRYAPGTEARRACWLAVAIGLGAAAGHTLWLICFDTFIGDLRLEEGESDFAYALISSITSSALFGITLGALAAGFVYFTRNAQRPIKKHTHHKGAGPVADLDSWPHGPTEATRLLCGAVYWEPWFADRVVRNLLSSRVRAVATSPGVSTTLVLRHALTVYRLRMDLEVRLLLAFIATVLLVIISWWLLIAGLLGGAALLTHHWYTLRRRVHELFDPEEFAVGAGEPDPPPAWTAQRFREVEAAERGNVTVFSGFRPFVGYGAAEAGWSFSLPIRPSRDHVAKRDFRPFAADELTTRVRHRLSAIGDPDGIGDPLTVAVEERVFVDGTSLDERFLPDRTHVPDTSLDHDLVDEIVADPGDAARCYLVAHVPSWGGLVVASTFLRFSTNGHMLHAECERAVLRPIGSNLRIDEHGVEVVKPHEFVDKFLGSIGTAIGRLPAAPFALVRYALLGRVLGKQAAREQDQALDDQLFDYGTAFSVRESAAGGNFYNQFQRRDAEKGVKLVEQHVLEAVIEFLEERGVDTAELRSRQTTILNQGVIQTGGTSNVGALAVGDQAQASSTAEAR
;
A
#
# COMPACT_ATOMS: atom_id res chain seq x y z
N MET A 1 4.66 15.51 -32.70
CA MET A 1 6.06 15.93 -32.95
C MET A 1 6.17 17.36 -33.46
N GLY A 2 5.55 17.73 -34.59
CA GLY A 2 5.74 19.07 -35.20
C GLY A 2 5.53 20.28 -34.27
N ARG A 3 4.46 20.32 -33.47
CA ARG A 3 4.19 21.46 -32.56
C ARG A 3 5.17 21.57 -31.38
N LEU A 4 5.74 20.45 -30.90
CA LEU A 4 6.71 20.44 -29.81
C LEU A 4 8.09 20.89 -30.31
N VAL A 5 8.44 20.48 -31.53
CA VAL A 5 9.65 20.94 -32.24
C VAL A 5 9.56 22.43 -32.53
N ILE A 6 8.40 22.95 -32.97
CA ILE A 6 8.20 24.39 -33.23
C ILE A 6 8.26 25.22 -31.94
N ARG A 7 7.71 24.71 -30.82
CA ARG A 7 7.79 25.40 -29.52
C ARG A 7 9.18 25.36 -28.90
N GLY A 8 9.89 24.22 -29.04
CA GLY A 8 11.30 24.11 -28.68
C GLY A 8 12.19 25.03 -29.52
N PHE A 9 11.91 25.11 -30.83
CA PHE A 9 12.56 26.03 -31.75
C PHE A 9 12.32 27.49 -31.37
N GLY A 10 11.07 27.86 -31.04
CA GLY A 10 10.74 29.20 -30.56
C GLY A 10 11.43 29.55 -29.23
N PHE A 11 11.54 28.61 -28.30
CA PHE A 11 12.23 28.82 -27.02
C PHE A 11 13.74 29.01 -27.21
N VAL A 12 14.40 28.17 -28.00
CA VAL A 12 15.84 28.30 -28.29
C VAL A 12 16.11 29.59 -29.07
N LEU A 13 15.26 29.95 -30.03
CA LEU A 13 15.41 31.18 -30.80
C LEU A 13 15.24 32.42 -29.92
N VAL A 14 14.27 32.43 -29.00
CA VAL A 14 14.06 33.53 -28.04
C VAL A 14 15.17 33.58 -26.99
N TYR A 15 15.64 32.43 -26.51
CA TYR A 15 16.76 32.31 -25.58
C TYR A 15 18.05 32.91 -26.18
N GLU A 16 18.36 32.54 -27.43
CA GLU A 16 19.51 33.06 -28.20
C GLU A 16 19.36 34.55 -28.57
N LEU A 17 18.17 35.01 -28.95
CA LEU A 17 17.93 36.44 -29.27
C LEU A 17 17.97 37.35 -28.05
N VAL A 18 17.60 36.87 -26.87
CA VAL A 18 17.58 37.67 -25.64
C VAL A 18 18.95 37.68 -24.96
N LEU A 19 19.69 36.56 -25.00
CA LEU A 19 21.01 36.45 -24.37
C LEU A 19 22.17 36.85 -25.28
N GLY A 20 22.02 36.69 -26.59
CA GLY A 20 23.01 37.10 -27.59
C GLY A 20 22.93 38.57 -27.99
N ASN A 21 21.98 39.35 -27.45
CA ASN A 21 21.87 40.77 -27.76
C ASN A 21 22.67 41.61 -26.75
N THR A 22 23.71 42.27 -27.27
CA THR A 22 24.62 43.16 -26.52
C THR A 22 23.90 44.28 -25.76
N ALA A 23 22.67 44.64 -26.14
CA ALA A 23 21.86 45.64 -25.46
C ALA A 23 21.33 45.21 -24.06
N VAL A 24 21.16 43.91 -23.79
CA VAL A 24 20.65 43.41 -22.48
C VAL A 24 21.73 43.47 -21.39
N TRP A 25 23.00 43.39 -21.77
CA TRP A 25 24.15 43.45 -20.85
C TRP A 25 24.67 44.86 -20.58
N GLY A 26 24.21 45.86 -21.32
CA GLY A 26 24.42 47.28 -20.99
C GLY A 26 23.58 47.77 -19.80
N ALA A 27 22.65 46.97 -19.30
CA ALA A 27 21.84 47.28 -18.12
C ALA A 27 22.51 46.76 -16.84
N ASP A 28 22.49 47.57 -15.79
CA ASP A 28 23.22 47.34 -14.54
C ASP A 28 22.58 46.21 -13.70
N LEU A 29 22.83 44.96 -14.09
CA LEU A 29 22.25 43.77 -13.47
C LEU A 29 22.97 43.36 -12.18
N PRO A 30 22.26 42.90 -11.13
CA PRO A 30 22.84 42.37 -9.88
C PRO A 30 23.83 41.21 -10.11
N LYS A 31 24.91 41.16 -9.31
CA LYS A 31 26.04 40.22 -9.47
C LYS A 31 25.67 38.73 -9.55
N TRP A 32 24.59 38.30 -8.90
CA TRP A 32 24.17 36.89 -8.92
C TRP A 32 23.57 36.46 -10.27
N ILE A 33 22.99 37.40 -11.05
CA ILE A 33 22.50 37.13 -12.41
C ILE A 33 23.67 36.98 -13.38
N ARG A 34 24.72 37.80 -13.24
CA ARG A 34 25.96 37.69 -14.05
C ARG A 34 26.72 36.38 -13.82
N PHE A 35 26.53 35.74 -12.66
CA PHE A 35 27.15 34.46 -12.30
C PHE A 35 26.38 33.24 -12.82
N ALA A 36 25.08 33.40 -13.10
CA ALA A 36 24.22 32.36 -13.68
C ALA A 36 24.25 32.35 -15.22
N LEU A 37 24.82 33.40 -15.82
CA LEU A 37 25.02 33.54 -17.25
C LEU A 37 26.39 32.94 -17.63
N PRO A 38 26.49 32.18 -18.73
CA PRO A 38 27.78 31.62 -19.16
C PRO A 38 28.77 32.76 -19.46
N PRO A 39 30.08 32.56 -19.23
CA PRO A 39 31.09 33.60 -19.43
C PRO A 39 31.11 34.03 -20.91
N VAL A 40 30.93 35.33 -21.16
CA VAL A 40 31.04 35.89 -22.52
C VAL A 40 32.52 36.00 -22.88
N TRP A 41 32.92 35.26 -23.91
CA TRP A 41 33.99 35.65 -24.82
C TRP A 41 33.37 36.66 -25.79
N ASP A 42 34.00 37.80 -26.06
CA ASP A 42 33.45 38.87 -26.92
C ASP A 42 32.78 38.31 -28.20
N LEU A 43 31.46 38.44 -28.31
CA LEU A 43 30.66 37.75 -29.35
C LEU A 43 30.39 38.68 -30.54
N ASP A 44 31.29 38.70 -31.52
CA ASP A 44 30.97 39.14 -32.88
C ASP A 44 29.93 38.19 -33.52
N GLY A 45 29.10 38.69 -34.43
CA GLY A 45 27.96 37.97 -35.04
C GLY A 45 28.24 36.63 -35.73
N ILE A 46 29.51 36.20 -35.79
CA ILE A 46 30.02 34.92 -36.29
C ILE A 46 29.74 33.76 -35.31
N TRP A 47 29.60 34.03 -34.01
CA TRP A 47 29.37 33.01 -32.98
C TRP A 47 27.95 32.41 -32.96
N LEU A 48 26.97 33.08 -33.60
CA LEU A 48 25.58 32.59 -33.76
C LEU A 48 25.44 31.42 -34.76
N ILE A 49 26.47 31.15 -35.56
CA ILE A 49 26.43 30.16 -36.64
C ILE A 49 26.61 28.72 -36.09
N SER A 50 27.37 28.56 -34.99
CA SER A 50 27.71 27.25 -34.41
C SER A 50 26.51 26.49 -33.81
N PRO A 51 25.66 27.10 -32.96
CA PRO A 51 24.47 26.43 -32.43
C PRO A 51 23.45 26.10 -33.53
N LEU A 52 23.36 26.95 -34.57
CA LEU A 52 22.38 26.83 -35.64
C LEU A 52 22.75 25.71 -36.63
N LEU A 53 24.03 25.58 -36.99
CA LEU A 53 24.55 24.45 -37.77
C LEU A 53 24.48 23.13 -37.00
N PHE A 54 24.77 23.15 -35.69
CA PHE A 54 24.58 22.01 -34.80
C PHE A 54 23.11 21.57 -34.76
N LEU A 55 22.18 22.51 -34.58
CA LEU A 55 20.75 22.21 -34.55
C LEU A 55 20.24 21.64 -35.88
N LEU A 56 20.68 22.21 -37.01
CA LEU A 56 20.31 21.75 -38.36
C LEU A 56 20.85 20.34 -38.66
N SER A 57 22.08 20.04 -38.24
CA SER A 57 22.69 18.71 -38.42
C SER A 57 22.02 17.65 -37.54
N VAL A 58 21.65 17.99 -36.30
CA VAL A 58 20.81 17.14 -35.44
C VAL A 58 19.42 16.91 -36.06
N LEU A 59 18.79 17.95 -36.62
CA LEU A 59 17.46 17.83 -37.26
C LEU A 59 17.52 16.93 -38.50
N ALA A 60 18.55 17.10 -39.33
CA ALA A 60 18.78 16.27 -40.51
C ALA A 60 19.03 14.80 -40.14
N ALA A 61 19.84 14.55 -39.11
CA ALA A 61 20.11 13.21 -38.58
C ALA A 61 18.83 12.51 -38.09
N VAL A 62 17.96 13.22 -37.37
CA VAL A 62 16.67 12.69 -36.90
C VAL A 62 15.75 12.31 -38.07
N VAL A 63 15.66 13.17 -39.10
CA VAL A 63 14.83 12.91 -40.29
C VAL A 63 15.36 11.75 -41.13
N LEU A 64 16.69 11.64 -41.29
CA LEU A 64 17.34 10.56 -42.05
C LEU A 64 17.17 9.20 -41.36
N VAL A 65 17.33 9.13 -40.04
CA VAL A 65 17.18 7.87 -39.29
C VAL A 65 15.72 7.39 -39.28
N ASP A 66 14.75 8.29 -39.14
CA ASP A 66 13.32 7.92 -39.15
C ASP A 66 12.85 7.43 -40.54
N ARG A 67 13.40 7.99 -41.64
CA ARG A 67 13.09 7.54 -43.00
C ARG A 67 13.80 6.27 -43.46
N TYR A 68 15.07 6.07 -43.07
CA TYR A 68 15.95 5.12 -43.78
C TYR A 68 16.60 4.05 -42.91
N ALA A 69 16.44 4.01 -41.59
CA ALA A 69 17.09 2.99 -40.75
C ALA A 69 16.27 1.67 -40.63
N PRO A 70 16.72 0.55 -41.23
CA PRO A 70 16.07 -0.75 -41.06
C PRO A 70 16.52 -1.46 -39.77
N GLY A 71 15.62 -2.25 -39.15
CA GLY A 71 15.94 -3.14 -38.02
C GLY A 71 15.04 -2.98 -36.80
N THR A 72 15.38 -3.69 -35.72
CA THR A 72 14.71 -3.63 -34.41
C THR A 72 14.82 -2.24 -33.78
N GLU A 73 13.92 -1.92 -32.85
CA GLU A 73 13.85 -0.57 -32.25
C GLU A 73 15.14 -0.15 -31.53
N ALA A 74 15.84 -1.10 -30.90
CA ALA A 74 17.16 -0.86 -30.30
C ALA A 74 18.21 -0.44 -31.36
N ARG A 75 18.11 -0.98 -32.58
CA ARG A 75 19.01 -0.68 -33.68
C ARG A 75 18.77 0.72 -34.24
N ARG A 76 17.50 1.15 -34.33
CA ARG A 76 17.14 2.53 -34.72
C ARG A 76 17.55 3.56 -33.68
N ALA A 77 17.43 3.24 -32.39
CA ALA A 77 17.92 4.09 -31.30
C ALA A 77 19.46 4.25 -31.38
N CYS A 78 20.18 3.15 -31.63
CA CYS A 78 21.63 3.18 -31.83
C CYS A 78 22.03 4.05 -33.04
N TRP A 79 21.33 3.93 -34.16
CA TRP A 79 21.54 4.80 -35.33
C TRP A 79 21.28 6.29 -35.04
N LEU A 80 20.25 6.60 -34.24
CA LEU A 80 19.95 7.97 -33.82
C LEU A 80 21.08 8.55 -32.96
N ALA A 81 21.59 7.78 -31.99
CA ALA A 81 22.71 8.20 -31.15
C ALA A 81 23.99 8.44 -31.96
N VAL A 82 24.29 7.54 -32.90
CA VAL A 82 25.45 7.66 -33.80
C VAL A 82 25.32 8.88 -34.71
N ALA A 83 24.14 9.12 -35.28
CA ALA A 83 23.90 10.24 -36.19
C ALA A 83 23.95 11.61 -35.46
N ILE A 84 23.42 11.69 -34.23
CA ILE A 84 23.52 12.89 -33.39
C ILE A 84 24.99 13.13 -32.98
N GLY A 85 25.72 12.07 -32.59
CA GLY A 85 27.14 12.16 -32.24
C GLY A 85 28.02 12.59 -33.41
N LEU A 86 27.80 12.05 -34.60
CA LEU A 86 28.51 12.43 -35.83
C LEU A 86 28.16 13.86 -36.27
N GLY A 87 26.89 14.26 -36.18
CA GLY A 87 26.45 15.62 -36.49
C GLY A 87 27.07 16.66 -35.56
N ALA A 88 27.15 16.35 -34.26
CA ALA A 88 27.83 17.17 -33.26
C ALA A 88 29.32 17.36 -33.57
N ALA A 89 30.02 16.25 -33.86
CA ALA A 89 31.43 16.28 -34.21
C ALA A 89 31.68 17.07 -35.49
N ALA A 90 30.90 16.83 -36.54
CA ALA A 90 31.03 17.51 -37.83
C ALA A 90 30.74 19.03 -37.73
N GLY A 91 29.68 19.42 -37.02
CA GLY A 91 29.36 20.84 -36.79
C GLY A 91 30.48 21.57 -36.05
N HIS A 92 31.12 20.90 -35.10
CA HIS A 92 32.22 21.46 -34.33
C HIS A 92 33.55 21.51 -35.11
N THR A 93 33.87 20.48 -35.90
CA THR A 93 35.03 20.51 -36.81
C THR A 93 34.89 21.63 -37.85
N LEU A 94 33.69 21.82 -38.40
CA LEU A 94 33.41 22.91 -39.33
C LEU A 94 33.56 24.28 -38.66
N TRP A 95 33.12 24.41 -37.40
CA TRP A 95 33.35 25.61 -36.59
C TRP A 95 34.84 25.89 -36.35
N LEU A 96 35.65 24.89 -36.02
CA LEU A 96 37.11 25.03 -35.83
C LEU A 96 37.82 25.46 -37.12
N ILE A 97 37.41 24.92 -38.26
CA ILE A 97 37.94 25.32 -39.58
C ILE A 97 37.57 26.78 -39.87
N CYS A 98 36.32 27.18 -39.59
CA CYS A 98 35.89 28.57 -39.69
C CYS A 98 36.64 29.49 -38.72
N PHE A 99 36.98 29.02 -37.52
CA PHE A 99 37.70 29.80 -36.51
C PHE A 99 39.15 30.09 -36.95
N ASP A 100 39.86 29.08 -37.44
CA ASP A 100 41.24 29.19 -37.95
C ASP A 100 41.33 30.10 -39.19
N THR A 101 40.34 30.00 -40.09
CA THR A 101 40.31 30.82 -41.32
C THR A 101 39.87 32.27 -41.11
N PHE A 102 39.18 32.60 -40.01
CA PHE A 102 38.65 33.95 -39.76
C PHE A 102 39.43 34.78 -38.73
N ILE A 103 40.25 34.16 -37.86
CA ILE A 103 41.02 34.83 -36.79
C ILE A 103 42.55 34.61 -36.91
N GLY A 104 43.05 34.18 -38.07
CA GLY A 104 44.49 34.00 -38.32
C GLY A 104 45.39 35.26 -38.16
N ASP A 105 44.83 36.45 -37.95
CA ASP A 105 45.58 37.71 -37.83
C ASP A 105 45.79 38.24 -36.39
N LEU A 106 45.20 37.60 -35.36
CA LEU A 106 45.45 37.97 -33.96
C LEU A 106 46.54 37.07 -33.37
N ARG A 107 47.79 37.56 -33.48
CA ARG A 107 49.03 36.93 -33.00
C ARG A 107 48.87 36.14 -31.69
N LEU A 108 49.11 34.84 -31.78
CA LEU A 108 49.49 34.01 -30.64
C LEU A 108 50.96 34.32 -30.30
N GLU A 109 51.19 35.16 -29.28
CA GLU A 109 52.50 35.23 -28.62
C GLU A 109 52.70 33.94 -27.80
N GLU A 110 53.78 33.23 -28.15
CA GLU A 110 54.45 32.12 -27.44
C GLU A 110 53.57 31.08 -26.72
N GLY A 111 53.25 30.00 -27.46
CA GLY A 111 52.81 28.74 -26.87
C GLY A 111 52.17 27.77 -27.88
N GLU A 112 52.96 27.17 -28.78
CA GLU A 112 52.49 26.11 -29.70
C GLU A 112 51.80 24.92 -28.97
N SER A 113 52.05 24.75 -27.67
CA SER A 113 51.40 23.75 -26.81
C SER A 113 49.97 24.10 -26.38
N ASP A 114 49.57 25.38 -26.35
CA ASP A 114 48.25 25.80 -25.86
C ASP A 114 47.16 25.63 -26.91
N PHE A 115 47.46 25.87 -28.19
CA PHE A 115 46.48 25.69 -29.27
C PHE A 115 46.16 24.20 -29.49
N ALA A 116 47.18 23.34 -29.57
CA ALA A 116 46.96 21.90 -29.72
C ALA A 116 46.20 21.32 -28.51
N TYR A 117 46.51 21.75 -27.30
CA TYR A 117 45.80 21.34 -26.08
C TYR A 117 44.36 21.86 -26.05
N ALA A 118 44.10 23.13 -26.38
CA ALA A 118 42.76 23.71 -26.47
C ALA A 118 41.92 23.04 -27.57
N LEU A 119 42.53 22.76 -28.73
CA LEU A 119 41.91 22.05 -29.85
C LEU A 119 41.53 20.62 -29.47
N ILE A 120 42.45 19.86 -28.88
CA ILE A 120 42.21 18.48 -28.43
C ILE A 120 41.15 18.48 -27.31
N SER A 121 41.24 19.39 -26.33
CA SER A 121 40.27 19.51 -25.23
C SER A 121 38.87 19.86 -25.72
N SER A 122 38.76 20.76 -26.70
CA SER A 122 37.50 21.20 -27.29
C SER A 122 36.87 20.11 -28.17
N ILE A 123 37.64 19.44 -29.03
CA ILE A 123 37.17 18.28 -29.82
C ILE A 123 36.72 17.15 -28.89
N THR A 124 37.49 16.85 -27.85
CA THR A 124 37.16 15.79 -26.88
C THR A 124 35.87 16.13 -26.13
N SER A 125 35.72 17.38 -25.67
CA SER A 125 34.51 17.86 -24.98
C SER A 125 33.27 17.83 -25.89
N SER A 126 33.40 18.26 -27.14
CA SER A 126 32.30 18.30 -28.10
C SER A 126 31.89 16.90 -28.60
N ALA A 127 32.86 15.99 -28.75
CA ALA A 127 32.56 14.58 -29.03
C ALA A 127 31.86 13.90 -27.85
N LEU A 128 32.33 14.14 -26.62
CA LEU A 128 31.67 13.70 -25.38
C LEU A 128 30.24 14.25 -25.29
N PHE A 129 30.03 15.52 -25.67
CA PHE A 129 28.71 16.16 -25.66
C PHE A 129 27.77 15.53 -26.68
N GLY A 130 28.24 15.34 -27.92
CA GLY A 130 27.47 14.68 -28.97
C GLY A 130 27.07 13.25 -28.61
N ILE A 131 27.99 12.47 -28.06
CA ILE A 131 27.75 11.08 -27.65
C ILE A 131 26.75 11.01 -26.49
N THR A 132 26.91 11.87 -25.48
CA THR A 132 26.01 11.90 -24.32
C THR A 132 24.59 12.35 -24.72
N LEU A 133 24.47 13.42 -25.49
CA LEU A 133 23.17 13.90 -25.98
C LEU A 133 22.51 12.86 -26.90
N GLY A 134 23.28 12.22 -27.77
CA GLY A 134 22.81 11.15 -28.65
C GLY A 134 22.31 9.92 -27.88
N ALA A 135 23.05 9.48 -26.86
CA ALA A 135 22.65 8.36 -26.00
C ALA A 135 21.38 8.68 -25.19
N LEU A 136 21.27 9.91 -24.68
CA LEU A 136 20.08 10.38 -23.96
C LEU A 136 18.85 10.46 -24.88
N ALA A 137 19.01 10.99 -26.10
CA ALA A 137 17.93 11.06 -27.08
C ALA A 137 17.48 9.66 -27.55
N ALA A 138 18.43 8.76 -27.80
CA ALA A 138 18.15 7.38 -28.17
C ALA A 138 17.43 6.60 -27.06
N GLY A 139 17.89 6.75 -25.82
CA GLY A 139 17.22 6.19 -24.64
C GLY A 139 15.79 6.74 -24.51
N PHE A 140 15.62 8.06 -24.61
CA PHE A 140 14.31 8.71 -24.55
C PHE A 140 13.35 8.20 -25.63
N VAL A 141 13.79 8.07 -26.88
CA VAL A 141 12.96 7.56 -27.99
C VAL A 141 12.62 6.09 -27.81
N TYR A 142 13.58 5.25 -27.42
CA TYR A 142 13.33 3.83 -27.14
C TYR A 142 12.28 3.66 -26.04
N PHE A 143 12.43 4.37 -24.92
CA PHE A 143 11.52 4.24 -23.78
C PHE A 143 10.14 4.84 -24.05
N THR A 144 10.04 6.00 -24.70
CA THR A 144 8.73 6.61 -25.01
C THR A 144 7.92 5.77 -25.98
N ARG A 145 8.55 5.08 -26.96
CA ARG A 145 7.85 4.15 -27.86
C ARG A 145 7.49 2.84 -27.17
N ASN A 146 8.36 2.29 -26.32
CA ASN A 146 8.02 1.08 -25.56
C ASN A 146 6.92 1.34 -24.52
N ALA A 147 6.84 2.57 -24.00
CA ALA A 147 5.76 3.03 -23.13
C ALA A 147 4.40 3.13 -23.83
N GLN A 148 4.38 3.25 -25.17
CA GLN A 148 3.17 3.30 -26.01
C GLN A 148 2.63 1.94 -26.41
N ARG A 149 3.27 0.82 -26.03
CA ARG A 149 2.71 -0.50 -26.34
C ARG A 149 1.30 -0.60 -25.75
N PRO A 150 0.28 -0.88 -26.58
CA PRO A 150 -1.09 -0.90 -26.11
C PRO A 150 -1.23 -2.03 -25.10
N ILE A 151 -1.51 -1.67 -23.85
CA ILE A 151 -1.97 -2.62 -22.85
C ILE A 151 -3.40 -3.01 -23.26
N LYS A 152 -3.73 -4.31 -23.20
CA LYS A 152 -5.09 -4.78 -23.50
C LYS A 152 -6.06 -3.99 -22.62
N LYS A 153 -6.97 -3.24 -23.25
CA LYS A 153 -8.03 -2.53 -22.54
C LYS A 153 -9.06 -3.56 -22.10
N HIS A 154 -9.01 -3.98 -20.85
CA HIS A 154 -10.13 -4.65 -20.22
C HIS A 154 -11.07 -3.57 -19.66
N THR A 155 -12.20 -3.37 -20.32
CA THR A 155 -13.26 -2.49 -19.82
C THR A 155 -14.06 -3.23 -18.77
N HIS A 156 -13.71 -3.08 -17.49
CA HIS A 156 -14.59 -3.55 -16.41
C HIS A 156 -15.42 -2.41 -15.83
N HIS A 157 -16.67 -2.74 -15.55
CA HIS A 157 -17.62 -1.88 -14.88
C HIS A 157 -17.11 -1.52 -13.47
N LYS A 158 -17.32 -0.26 -13.09
CA LYS A 158 -17.15 0.23 -11.71
C LYS A 158 -18.24 -0.40 -10.83
N GLY A 159 -18.04 -1.65 -10.46
CA GLY A 159 -18.95 -2.43 -9.64
C GLY A 159 -18.47 -3.87 -9.63
N ALA A 160 -17.76 -4.24 -8.55
CA ALA A 160 -17.32 -5.58 -8.17
C ALA A 160 -17.29 -6.64 -9.31
N GLY A 161 -16.18 -6.71 -10.04
CA GLY A 161 -15.86 -7.81 -10.96
C GLY A 161 -15.19 -9.01 -10.25
N PRO A 162 -14.99 -10.15 -10.94
CA PRO A 162 -14.90 -11.48 -10.34
C PRO A 162 -13.53 -11.78 -9.69
N VAL A 163 -13.34 -11.28 -8.47
CA VAL A 163 -12.57 -11.94 -7.39
C VAL A 163 -13.50 -12.12 -6.18
N ALA A 164 -14.81 -12.11 -6.45
CA ALA A 164 -15.91 -12.21 -5.49
C ALA A 164 -16.21 -13.65 -5.05
N ASP A 165 -15.24 -14.56 -5.19
CA ASP A 165 -15.43 -15.92 -4.71
C ASP A 165 -15.23 -15.95 -3.19
N LEU A 166 -16.32 -15.64 -2.49
CA LEU A 166 -16.40 -15.69 -1.03
C LEU A 166 -16.41 -17.14 -0.51
N ASP A 167 -16.39 -18.17 -1.40
CA ASP A 167 -16.39 -19.58 -0.99
C ASP A 167 -15.16 -19.94 -0.15
N SER A 168 -14.07 -19.19 -0.30
CA SER A 168 -12.82 -19.36 0.47
C SER A 168 -12.67 -18.40 1.66
N TRP A 169 -13.66 -17.54 1.92
CA TRP A 169 -13.64 -16.60 3.04
C TRP A 169 -13.81 -17.34 4.38
N PRO A 170 -13.08 -17.01 5.48
CA PRO A 170 -12.16 -15.88 5.66
C PRO A 170 -10.73 -16.07 5.16
N HIS A 171 -10.32 -17.30 4.80
CA HIS A 171 -8.90 -17.66 4.69
C HIS A 171 -8.34 -17.59 3.25
N GLY A 172 -9.12 -17.09 2.28
CA GLY A 172 -8.77 -17.00 0.86
C GLY A 172 -8.41 -15.60 0.35
N PRO A 173 -7.71 -15.51 -0.79
CA PRO A 173 -7.34 -14.24 -1.39
C PRO A 173 -8.56 -13.54 -2.01
N THR A 174 -9.13 -12.59 -1.26
CA THR A 174 -10.23 -11.75 -1.78
C THR A 174 -9.72 -10.58 -2.63
N GLU A 175 -10.67 -9.78 -3.14
CA GLU A 175 -10.40 -8.45 -3.71
C GLU A 175 -9.54 -7.57 -2.78
N ALA A 176 -9.74 -7.66 -1.46
CA ALA A 176 -8.90 -6.96 -0.50
C ALA A 176 -7.43 -7.41 -0.58
N THR A 177 -7.18 -8.70 -0.79
CA THR A 177 -5.82 -9.23 -0.97
C THR A 177 -5.19 -8.68 -2.23
N ARG A 178 -5.90 -8.70 -3.36
CA ARG A 178 -5.44 -8.13 -4.65
C ARG A 178 -5.01 -6.68 -4.48
N LEU A 179 -5.88 -5.85 -3.91
CA LEU A 179 -5.63 -4.42 -3.72
C LEU A 179 -4.42 -4.18 -2.80
N LEU A 180 -4.30 -4.90 -1.68
CA LEU A 180 -3.17 -4.73 -0.75
C LEU A 180 -1.84 -5.23 -1.32
N CYS A 181 -1.86 -6.31 -2.08
CA CYS A 181 -0.68 -6.80 -2.79
C CYS A 181 -0.22 -5.82 -3.87
N GLY A 182 -1.14 -5.14 -4.57
CA GLY A 182 -0.77 -4.06 -5.47
C GLY A 182 -0.30 -2.80 -4.73
N ALA A 183 -0.91 -2.47 -3.59
CA ALA A 183 -0.61 -1.27 -2.81
C ALA A 183 0.85 -1.21 -2.34
N VAL A 184 1.46 -2.37 -2.00
CA VAL A 184 2.88 -2.40 -1.59
C VAL A 184 3.84 -1.91 -2.69
N TYR A 185 3.44 -1.95 -3.97
CA TYR A 185 4.25 -1.43 -5.09
C TYR A 185 4.20 0.09 -5.18
N TRP A 186 3.06 0.72 -4.84
CA TRP A 186 2.90 2.18 -4.89
C TRP A 186 3.35 2.89 -3.63
N GLU A 187 3.08 2.32 -2.46
CA GLU A 187 3.24 2.99 -1.17
C GLU A 187 4.41 2.39 -0.37
N PRO A 188 5.60 3.04 -0.36
CA PRO A 188 6.77 2.50 0.32
C PRO A 188 6.60 2.31 1.81
N TRP A 189 5.89 3.22 2.48
CA TRP A 189 5.64 3.13 3.90
C TRP A 189 4.81 1.90 4.27
N PHE A 190 3.86 1.49 3.40
CA PHE A 190 3.00 0.35 3.66
C PHE A 190 3.80 -0.96 3.52
N ALA A 191 4.57 -1.11 2.45
CA ALA A 191 5.49 -2.23 2.28
C ALA A 191 6.49 -2.34 3.45
N ASP A 192 7.06 -1.21 3.87
CA ASP A 192 7.97 -1.15 5.02
C ASP A 192 7.27 -1.55 6.33
N ARG A 193 6.02 -1.13 6.51
CA ARG A 193 5.23 -1.44 7.71
C ARG A 193 4.89 -2.92 7.77
N VAL A 194 4.44 -3.53 6.67
CA VAL A 194 4.16 -4.97 6.58
C VAL A 194 5.41 -5.78 6.88
N VAL A 195 6.53 -5.50 6.19
CA VAL A 195 7.78 -6.24 6.37
C VAL A 195 8.33 -6.09 7.79
N ARG A 196 8.34 -4.88 8.35
CA ARG A 196 8.85 -4.67 9.71
C ARG A 196 8.00 -5.40 10.73
N ASN A 197 6.69 -5.17 10.78
CA ASN A 197 5.86 -5.75 11.84
C ASN A 197 5.74 -7.27 11.75
N LEU A 198 5.80 -7.85 10.55
CA LEU A 198 5.71 -9.31 10.40
C LEU A 198 7.05 -10.03 10.53
N LEU A 199 8.20 -9.39 10.22
CA LEU A 199 9.50 -10.05 10.23
C LEU A 199 10.46 -9.56 11.33
N SER A 200 10.13 -8.50 12.09
CA SER A 200 11.03 -7.98 13.14
C SER A 200 11.02 -8.78 14.43
N SER A 201 10.00 -9.60 14.65
CA SER A 201 9.84 -10.43 15.86
C SER A 201 9.83 -11.91 15.52
N ARG A 202 10.36 -12.72 16.45
CA ARG A 202 10.32 -14.19 16.42
C ARG A 202 9.47 -14.81 17.53
N VAL A 203 9.06 -13.99 18.50
CA VAL A 203 8.31 -14.44 19.67
C VAL A 203 6.91 -13.83 19.72
N ARG A 204 6.67 -12.68 19.09
CA ARG A 204 5.31 -12.12 19.04
C ARG A 204 4.41 -12.89 18.10
N ALA A 205 3.16 -13.04 18.54
CA ALA A 205 2.06 -13.54 17.76
C ALA A 205 1.80 -12.67 16.52
N VAL A 206 1.11 -13.27 15.55
CA VAL A 206 0.66 -12.60 14.33
C VAL A 206 -0.87 -12.54 14.38
N ALA A 207 -1.45 -11.37 14.13
CA ALA A 207 -2.89 -11.22 14.16
C ALA A 207 -3.48 -11.75 12.85
N THR A 208 -4.64 -12.38 12.93
CA THR A 208 -5.41 -12.72 11.74
C THR A 208 -5.84 -11.45 10.99
N SER A 209 -6.07 -11.60 9.69
CA SER A 209 -6.56 -10.54 8.81
C SER A 209 -7.70 -11.12 7.97
N PRO A 210 -8.95 -11.15 8.49
CA PRO A 210 -10.06 -11.82 7.83
C PRO A 210 -10.27 -11.33 6.40
N GLY A 211 -10.36 -12.25 5.46
CA GLY A 211 -10.49 -11.97 4.03
C GLY A 211 -9.20 -11.46 3.36
N VAL A 212 -8.04 -11.50 4.03
CA VAL A 212 -6.76 -11.10 3.45
C VAL A 212 -5.69 -12.16 3.68
N SER A 213 -5.05 -12.61 2.59
CA SER A 213 -3.80 -13.37 2.70
C SER A 213 -2.63 -12.41 3.00
N THR A 214 -2.36 -12.23 4.29
CA THR A 214 -1.18 -11.59 4.86
C THR A 214 0.10 -12.23 4.34
N THR A 215 0.12 -13.56 4.20
CA THR A 215 1.23 -14.30 3.59
C THR A 215 1.51 -13.81 2.17
N LEU A 216 0.49 -13.67 1.33
CA LEU A 216 0.65 -13.20 -0.05
C LEU A 216 1.09 -11.72 -0.11
N VAL A 217 0.48 -10.86 0.72
CA VAL A 217 0.87 -9.44 0.81
C VAL A 217 2.34 -9.30 1.24
N LEU A 218 2.80 -10.11 2.19
CA LEU A 218 4.19 -10.13 2.64
C LEU A 218 5.15 -10.58 1.52
N ARG A 219 4.78 -11.58 0.70
CA ARG A 219 5.58 -12.00 -0.47
C ARG A 219 5.73 -10.87 -1.50
N HIS A 220 4.64 -10.18 -1.82
CA HIS A 220 4.70 -9.02 -2.71
C HIS A 220 5.52 -7.88 -2.11
N ALA A 221 5.41 -7.62 -0.80
CA ALA A 221 6.23 -6.61 -0.13
C ALA A 221 7.73 -6.94 -0.29
N LEU A 222 8.13 -8.18 -0.04
CA LEU A 222 9.51 -8.63 -0.22
C LEU A 222 9.98 -8.58 -1.69
N THR A 223 9.09 -8.87 -2.64
CA THR A 223 9.37 -8.71 -4.08
C THR A 223 9.68 -7.25 -4.40
N VAL A 224 8.88 -6.31 -3.90
CA VAL A 224 9.13 -4.86 -4.07
C VAL A 224 10.45 -4.43 -3.43
N TYR A 225 10.81 -5.01 -2.28
CA TYR A 225 12.11 -4.75 -1.65
C TYR A 225 13.29 -5.13 -2.55
N ARG A 226 13.21 -6.27 -3.27
CA ARG A 226 14.23 -6.67 -4.25
C ARG A 226 14.29 -5.70 -5.42
N LEU A 227 13.14 -5.33 -6.00
CA LEU A 227 13.08 -4.37 -7.10
C LEU A 227 13.66 -3.01 -6.73
N ARG A 228 13.45 -2.56 -5.49
CA ARG A 228 14.05 -1.33 -4.95
C ARG A 228 15.55 -1.48 -4.76
N MET A 229 16.02 -2.61 -4.25
CA MET A 229 17.46 -2.91 -4.14
C MET A 229 18.14 -2.87 -5.52
N ASP A 230 17.54 -3.46 -6.55
CA ASP A 230 18.05 -3.42 -7.93
C ASP A 230 18.07 -2.00 -8.51
N LEU A 231 17.09 -1.15 -8.14
CA LEU A 231 17.15 0.27 -8.46
C LEU A 231 18.33 0.95 -7.75
N GLU A 232 18.53 0.75 -6.45
CA GLU A 232 19.65 1.37 -5.73
C GLU A 232 21.01 0.92 -6.29
N VAL A 233 21.15 -0.35 -6.70
CA VAL A 233 22.37 -0.83 -7.38
C VAL A 233 22.59 -0.06 -8.69
N ARG A 234 21.55 0.09 -9.51
CA ARG A 234 21.66 0.86 -10.77
C ARG A 234 21.95 2.34 -10.53
N LEU A 235 21.34 2.95 -9.50
CA LEU A 235 21.62 4.34 -9.12
C LEU A 235 23.03 4.50 -8.56
N LEU A 236 23.55 3.53 -7.80
CA LEU A 236 24.93 3.54 -7.33
C LEU A 236 25.92 3.46 -8.50
N LEU A 237 25.69 2.55 -9.45
CA LEU A 237 26.51 2.46 -10.66
C LEU A 237 26.44 3.75 -11.49
N ALA A 238 25.25 4.34 -11.63
CA ALA A 238 25.08 5.63 -12.30
C ALA A 238 25.78 6.77 -11.54
N PHE A 239 25.76 6.76 -10.21
CA PHE A 239 26.46 7.74 -9.38
C PHE A 239 27.98 7.63 -9.55
N ILE A 240 28.55 6.40 -9.47
CA ILE A 240 29.97 6.15 -9.71
C ILE A 240 30.36 6.60 -11.13
N ALA A 241 29.58 6.24 -12.15
CA ALA A 241 29.81 6.67 -13.51
C ALA A 241 29.76 8.21 -13.64
N THR A 242 28.81 8.86 -12.96
CA THR A 242 28.69 10.33 -12.94
C THR A 242 29.93 10.97 -12.31
N VAL A 243 30.42 10.44 -11.18
CA VAL A 243 31.64 10.94 -10.53
C VAL A 243 32.84 10.81 -11.47
N LEU A 244 33.01 9.65 -12.12
CA LEU A 244 34.08 9.43 -13.09
C LEU A 244 34.00 10.38 -14.29
N LEU A 245 32.78 10.63 -14.80
CA LEU A 245 32.55 11.57 -15.88
C LEU A 245 32.82 13.03 -15.46
N VAL A 246 32.47 13.41 -14.24
CA VAL A 246 32.72 14.77 -13.72
C VAL A 246 34.22 15.04 -13.57
N ILE A 247 35.04 14.03 -13.28
CA ILE A 247 36.51 14.14 -13.28
C ILE A 247 37.03 14.49 -14.69
N ILE A 248 36.39 13.97 -15.75
CA ILE A 248 36.73 14.29 -17.14
C ILE A 248 36.27 15.72 -17.47
N SER A 249 35.02 16.04 -17.16
CA SER A 249 34.48 17.39 -17.37
C SER A 249 33.22 17.64 -16.53
N TRP A 250 33.15 18.78 -15.86
CA TRP A 250 32.09 19.08 -14.88
C TRP A 250 30.68 19.16 -15.49
N TRP A 251 30.53 19.55 -16.76
CA TRP A 251 29.21 19.62 -17.42
C TRP A 251 28.59 18.22 -17.65
N LEU A 252 29.39 17.14 -17.61
CA LEU A 252 28.91 15.76 -17.69
C LEU A 252 28.08 15.35 -16.47
N LEU A 253 28.07 16.17 -15.41
CA LEU A 253 27.09 16.07 -14.33
C LEU A 253 25.66 16.05 -14.87
N ILE A 254 25.36 16.83 -15.92
CA ILE A 254 24.03 16.89 -16.55
C ILE A 254 23.67 15.51 -17.11
N ALA A 255 24.61 14.82 -17.77
CA ALA A 255 24.38 13.48 -18.30
C ALA A 255 24.10 12.47 -17.18
N GLY A 256 24.83 12.57 -16.06
CA GLY A 256 24.57 11.78 -14.85
C GLY A 256 23.18 12.00 -14.26
N LEU A 257 22.76 13.26 -14.12
CA LEU A 257 21.43 13.62 -13.63
C LEU A 257 20.31 13.13 -14.55
N LEU A 258 20.49 13.26 -15.87
CA LEU A 258 19.52 12.76 -16.85
C LEU A 258 19.48 11.22 -16.87
N GLY A 259 20.61 10.54 -16.72
CA GLY A 259 20.68 9.08 -16.55
C GLY A 259 19.98 8.61 -15.27
N GLY A 260 20.22 9.28 -14.14
CA GLY A 260 19.52 9.04 -12.88
C GLY A 260 18.00 9.25 -13.00
N ALA A 261 17.58 10.35 -13.65
CA ALA A 261 16.16 10.62 -13.92
C ALA A 261 15.53 9.55 -14.80
N ALA A 262 16.25 9.06 -15.82
CA ALA A 262 15.80 7.97 -16.68
C ALA A 262 15.61 6.67 -15.89
N LEU A 263 16.53 6.31 -15.00
CA LEU A 263 16.41 5.12 -14.13
C LEU A 263 15.21 5.21 -13.19
N LEU A 264 15.02 6.36 -12.54
CA LEU A 264 13.88 6.61 -11.63
C LEU A 264 12.54 6.54 -12.37
N THR A 265 12.47 7.17 -13.54
CA THR A 265 11.26 7.19 -14.38
C THR A 265 10.97 5.80 -14.93
N HIS A 266 12.00 5.09 -15.38
CA HIS A 266 11.88 3.71 -15.84
C HIS A 266 11.39 2.80 -14.72
N HIS A 267 11.96 2.90 -13.52
CA HIS A 267 11.51 2.11 -12.38
C HIS A 267 10.05 2.39 -12.03
N TRP A 268 9.66 3.67 -11.92
CA TRP A 268 8.26 4.07 -11.73
C TRP A 268 7.33 3.48 -12.79
N TYR A 269 7.71 3.58 -14.07
CA TYR A 269 6.94 3.02 -15.18
C TYR A 269 6.83 1.50 -15.09
N THR A 270 7.93 0.79 -14.78
CA THR A 270 7.92 -0.67 -14.64
C THR A 270 7.06 -1.14 -13.48
N LEU A 271 7.07 -0.44 -12.34
CA LEU A 271 6.19 -0.76 -11.21
C LEU A 271 4.73 -0.54 -11.61
N ARG A 272 4.40 0.62 -12.19
CA ARG A 272 3.03 0.93 -12.61
C ARG A 272 2.50 -0.08 -13.63
N ARG A 273 3.34 -0.46 -14.60
CA ARG A 273 3.01 -1.49 -15.59
C ARG A 273 2.82 -2.86 -14.95
N ARG A 274 3.71 -3.29 -14.06
CA ARG A 274 3.57 -4.56 -13.32
C ARG A 274 2.27 -4.59 -12.55
N VAL A 275 1.91 -3.50 -11.86
CA VAL A 275 0.67 -3.54 -11.09
C VAL A 275 -0.55 -3.64 -12.00
N HIS A 276 -0.56 -2.92 -13.12
CA HIS A 276 -1.64 -3.05 -14.09
C HIS A 276 -1.72 -4.47 -14.67
N GLU A 277 -0.60 -5.08 -15.05
CA GLU A 277 -0.60 -6.40 -15.71
C GLU A 277 -0.92 -7.55 -14.74
N LEU A 278 -0.40 -7.48 -13.51
CA LEU A 278 -0.46 -8.60 -12.56
C LEU A 278 -1.62 -8.53 -11.57
N PHE A 279 -2.21 -7.35 -11.38
CA PHE A 279 -3.31 -7.14 -10.44
C PHE A 279 -4.60 -6.73 -11.16
N ASP A 280 -4.69 -7.00 -12.46
CA ASP A 280 -5.99 -7.15 -13.10
C ASP A 280 -6.77 -8.27 -12.39
N PRO A 281 -8.06 -8.09 -12.08
CA PRO A 281 -8.85 -9.09 -11.35
C PRO A 281 -8.76 -10.51 -11.91
N GLU A 282 -8.84 -10.67 -13.23
CA GLU A 282 -8.85 -11.99 -13.88
C GLU A 282 -7.47 -12.66 -13.82
N GLU A 283 -6.41 -11.89 -14.12
CA GLU A 283 -5.02 -12.38 -14.07
C GLU A 283 -4.59 -12.71 -12.63
N PHE A 284 -5.00 -11.88 -11.66
CA PHE A 284 -4.69 -12.11 -10.26
C PHE A 284 -5.38 -13.37 -9.72
N ALA A 285 -6.60 -13.68 -10.14
CA ALA A 285 -7.31 -14.88 -9.73
C ALA A 285 -6.57 -16.17 -10.12
N VAL A 286 -5.82 -16.17 -11.24
CA VAL A 286 -5.08 -17.33 -11.73
C VAL A 286 -3.68 -17.43 -11.10
N GLY A 287 -2.92 -16.33 -11.13
CA GLY A 287 -1.50 -16.35 -10.79
C GLY A 287 -1.14 -15.70 -9.45
N ALA A 288 -2.11 -15.08 -8.77
CA ALA A 288 -1.89 -14.27 -7.55
C ALA A 288 -0.76 -13.24 -7.71
N GLY A 289 -0.54 -12.75 -8.94
CA GLY A 289 0.53 -11.81 -9.30
C GLY A 289 1.96 -12.39 -9.29
N GLU A 290 2.12 -13.72 -9.22
CA GLU A 290 3.38 -14.46 -9.31
C GLU A 290 4.57 -13.83 -8.53
N PRO A 291 4.46 -13.63 -7.20
CA PRO A 291 5.53 -12.99 -6.44
C PRO A 291 6.77 -13.89 -6.34
N ASP A 292 7.94 -13.25 -6.32
CA ASP A 292 9.22 -13.93 -6.19
C ASP A 292 9.26 -14.84 -4.93
N PRO A 293 10.03 -15.93 -4.95
CA PRO A 293 10.16 -16.80 -3.79
C PRO A 293 10.78 -16.03 -2.61
N PRO A 294 10.26 -16.19 -1.39
CA PRO A 294 10.78 -15.48 -0.22
C PRO A 294 12.23 -15.89 0.09
N PRO A 295 13.05 -15.01 0.69
CA PRO A 295 14.39 -15.36 1.14
C PRO A 295 14.38 -16.54 2.13
N ALA A 296 15.41 -17.39 2.10
CA ALA A 296 15.49 -18.56 2.98
C ALA A 296 15.40 -18.21 4.48
N TRP A 297 15.97 -17.06 4.88
CA TRP A 297 15.96 -16.60 6.29
C TRP A 297 14.57 -16.22 6.80
N THR A 298 13.59 -15.99 5.91
CA THR A 298 12.19 -15.68 6.30
C THR A 298 11.29 -16.91 6.34
N ALA A 299 11.76 -18.08 5.89
CA ALA A 299 10.91 -19.25 5.65
C ALA A 299 10.16 -19.73 6.90
N GLN A 300 10.80 -19.68 8.07
CA GLN A 300 10.15 -20.02 9.34
C GLN A 300 9.02 -19.03 9.66
N ARG A 301 9.30 -17.73 9.60
CA ARG A 301 8.30 -16.70 9.91
C ARG A 301 7.11 -16.73 8.95
N PHE A 302 7.33 -17.11 7.69
CA PHE A 302 6.23 -17.34 6.75
C PHE A 302 5.29 -18.46 7.21
N ARG A 303 5.83 -19.58 7.71
CA ARG A 303 4.99 -20.66 8.26
C ARG A 303 4.22 -20.22 9.50
N GLU A 304 4.84 -19.39 10.37
CA GLU A 304 4.18 -18.83 11.56
C GLU A 304 3.03 -17.88 11.17
N VAL A 305 3.25 -17.00 10.18
CA VAL A 305 2.19 -16.12 9.64
C VAL A 305 1.05 -16.95 9.04
N GLU A 306 1.39 -17.97 8.25
CA GLU A 306 0.41 -18.84 7.59
C GLU A 306 -0.38 -19.69 8.60
N ALA A 307 0.27 -20.15 9.68
CA ALA A 307 -0.38 -20.86 10.78
C ALA A 307 -1.34 -19.93 11.56
N ALA A 308 -0.93 -18.68 11.82
CA ALA A 308 -1.76 -17.68 12.47
C ALA A 308 -3.00 -17.30 11.64
N GLU A 309 -2.89 -17.26 10.30
CA GLU A 309 -4.02 -16.97 9.41
C GLU A 309 -5.14 -18.02 9.48
N ARG A 310 -4.79 -19.28 9.75
CA ARG A 310 -5.75 -20.41 9.82
C ARG A 310 -6.09 -20.82 11.26
N GLY A 311 -5.42 -20.22 12.22
CA GLY A 311 -5.57 -20.52 13.64
C GLY A 311 -6.89 -20.04 14.23
N ASN A 312 -7.29 -20.70 15.33
CA ASN A 312 -8.43 -20.33 16.16
C ASN A 312 -8.02 -19.55 17.43
N VAL A 313 -6.78 -19.06 17.51
CA VAL A 313 -6.28 -18.22 18.61
C VAL A 313 -5.78 -16.87 18.09
N THR A 314 -6.21 -15.79 18.74
CA THR A 314 -5.63 -14.45 18.59
C THR A 314 -5.02 -13.99 19.91
N VAL A 315 -3.70 -13.81 19.91
CA VAL A 315 -2.98 -13.19 21.03
C VAL A 315 -2.85 -11.70 20.79
N PHE A 316 -3.56 -10.90 21.57
CA PHE A 316 -3.61 -9.45 21.40
C PHE A 316 -2.70 -8.74 22.40
N SER A 317 -2.33 -7.50 22.06
CA SER A 317 -1.59 -6.60 22.93
C SER A 317 -2.44 -5.37 23.27
N GLY A 318 -2.40 -4.94 24.54
CA GLY A 318 -3.10 -3.76 25.02
C GLY A 318 -4.61 -3.97 25.23
N PHE A 319 -5.38 -2.89 25.19
CA PHE A 319 -6.78 -2.90 25.63
C PHE A 319 -7.78 -3.54 24.65
N ARG A 320 -7.46 -3.59 23.35
CA ARG A 320 -8.42 -4.02 22.31
C ARG A 320 -8.19 -5.48 21.94
N PRO A 321 -9.10 -6.43 22.28
CA PRO A 321 -8.89 -7.84 22.01
C PRO A 321 -9.04 -8.21 20.52
N PHE A 322 -9.94 -7.53 19.80
CA PHE A 322 -10.32 -7.86 18.43
C PHE A 322 -9.37 -7.26 17.37
N VAL A 323 -8.07 -7.47 17.53
CA VAL A 323 -7.04 -7.02 16.57
C VAL A 323 -7.26 -7.70 15.22
N GLY A 324 -7.28 -6.91 14.15
CA GLY A 324 -7.50 -7.38 12.78
C GLY A 324 -8.94 -7.33 12.27
N TYR A 325 -9.91 -7.03 13.15
CA TYR A 325 -11.33 -6.94 12.79
C TYR A 325 -11.84 -5.50 12.60
N GLY A 326 -10.93 -4.52 12.65
CA GLY A 326 -11.25 -3.13 12.36
C GLY A 326 -11.70 -2.34 13.58
N ALA A 327 -12.43 -1.25 13.36
CA ALA A 327 -12.83 -0.35 14.43
C ALA A 327 -13.93 -1.00 15.28
N ALA A 328 -13.78 -0.96 16.60
CA ALA A 328 -14.82 -1.40 17.51
C ALA A 328 -16.02 -0.44 17.43
N GLU A 329 -17.22 -1.01 17.41
CA GLU A 329 -18.48 -0.28 17.48
C GLU A 329 -19.22 -0.65 18.77
N ALA A 330 -20.13 0.20 19.23
CA ALA A 330 -20.85 -0.03 20.47
C ALA A 330 -21.69 -1.30 20.37
N GLY A 331 -21.32 -2.34 21.12
CA GLY A 331 -22.09 -3.57 21.29
C GLY A 331 -23.12 -3.49 22.40
N TRP A 332 -23.68 -4.64 22.78
CA TRP A 332 -24.58 -4.77 23.94
C TRP A 332 -24.20 -5.98 24.78
N SER A 333 -24.52 -5.91 26.07
CA SER A 333 -24.48 -7.07 26.96
C SER A 333 -25.64 -7.01 27.95
N PHE A 334 -26.13 -8.18 28.36
CA PHE A 334 -27.17 -8.28 29.39
C PHE A 334 -26.99 -9.50 30.26
N SER A 335 -27.56 -9.42 31.46
CA SER A 335 -27.69 -10.54 32.38
C SER A 335 -29.16 -10.79 32.67
N LEU A 336 -29.63 -11.99 32.37
CA LEU A 336 -31.03 -12.39 32.52
C LEU A 336 -31.16 -13.53 33.53
N PRO A 337 -32.04 -13.43 34.53
CA PRO A 337 -32.24 -14.51 35.48
C PRO A 337 -32.92 -15.71 34.80
N ILE A 338 -32.33 -16.89 34.95
CA ILE A 338 -32.89 -18.13 34.42
C ILE A 338 -34.00 -18.58 35.38
N ARG A 339 -35.24 -18.23 35.04
CA ARG A 339 -36.44 -18.56 35.82
C ARG A 339 -37.36 -19.46 35.01
N PRO A 340 -37.99 -20.47 35.61
CA PRO A 340 -39.02 -21.26 34.94
C PRO A 340 -40.14 -20.35 34.42
N SER A 341 -40.63 -20.66 33.22
CA SER A 341 -41.75 -19.94 32.60
C SER A 341 -42.99 -20.05 33.49
N ARG A 342 -43.68 -18.92 33.64
CA ARG A 342 -44.95 -18.83 34.39
C ARG A 342 -46.16 -19.15 33.51
N ASP A 343 -45.95 -19.42 32.23
CA ASP A 343 -47.03 -19.67 31.28
C ASP A 343 -47.60 -21.08 31.47
N HIS A 344 -48.74 -21.18 32.15
CA HIS A 344 -49.44 -22.43 32.41
C HIS A 344 -50.08 -23.05 31.16
N VAL A 345 -50.17 -22.31 30.04
CA VAL A 345 -50.80 -22.77 28.80
C VAL A 345 -49.81 -23.58 27.95
N ALA A 346 -48.54 -23.18 27.91
CA ALA A 346 -47.51 -23.84 27.09
C ALA A 346 -46.91 -25.11 27.72
N LYS A 347 -47.10 -25.37 29.03
CA LYS A 347 -46.63 -26.56 29.79
C LYS A 347 -45.27 -27.11 29.32
N ARG A 348 -44.26 -26.25 29.19
CA ARG A 348 -42.89 -26.70 28.96
C ARG A 348 -42.18 -26.82 30.30
N ASP A 349 -41.78 -28.04 30.65
CA ASP A 349 -41.01 -28.30 31.85
C ASP A 349 -39.62 -27.65 31.74
N PHE A 350 -39.16 -27.06 32.85
CA PHE A 350 -37.82 -26.46 32.91
C PHE A 350 -36.76 -27.54 32.71
N ARG A 351 -35.86 -27.32 31.73
CA ARG A 351 -34.72 -28.19 31.47
C ARG A 351 -33.42 -27.41 31.68
N PRO A 352 -32.53 -27.86 32.57
CA PRO A 352 -31.18 -27.30 32.67
C PRO A 352 -30.48 -27.32 31.32
N PHE A 353 -29.59 -26.36 31.13
CA PHE A 353 -28.77 -26.25 29.93
C PHE A 353 -27.43 -25.62 30.31
N ALA A 354 -26.39 -25.95 29.56
CA ALA A 354 -25.11 -25.27 29.62
C ALA A 354 -24.99 -24.21 28.50
N ALA A 355 -24.10 -23.24 28.68
CA ALA A 355 -23.97 -22.10 27.76
C ALA A 355 -23.47 -22.51 26.37
N ASP A 356 -22.68 -23.58 26.29
CA ASP A 356 -22.21 -24.23 25.07
C ASP A 356 -23.36 -24.75 24.19
N GLU A 357 -24.43 -25.28 24.78
CA GLU A 357 -25.62 -25.72 24.06
C GLU A 357 -26.31 -24.55 23.36
N LEU A 358 -26.35 -23.38 24.03
CA LEU A 358 -26.87 -22.14 23.45
C LEU A 358 -25.95 -21.61 22.35
N THR A 359 -24.64 -21.57 22.58
CA THR A 359 -23.64 -21.18 21.56
C THR A 359 -23.76 -22.06 20.32
N THR A 360 -23.92 -23.38 20.49
CA THR A 360 -24.12 -24.33 19.39
C THR A 360 -25.41 -24.06 18.62
N ARG A 361 -26.52 -23.76 19.32
CA ARG A 361 -27.79 -23.39 18.68
C ARG A 361 -27.64 -22.11 17.85
N VAL A 362 -26.99 -21.09 18.40
CA VAL A 362 -26.75 -19.82 17.70
C VAL A 362 -25.85 -20.02 16.48
N ARG A 363 -24.76 -20.80 16.60
CA ARG A 363 -23.88 -21.16 15.49
C ARG A 363 -24.65 -21.83 14.35
N HIS A 364 -25.51 -22.81 14.67
CA HIS A 364 -26.34 -23.47 13.67
C HIS A 364 -27.31 -22.49 12.99
N ARG A 365 -27.97 -21.62 13.77
CA ARG A 365 -28.87 -20.59 13.21
C ARG A 365 -28.13 -19.66 12.25
N LEU A 366 -26.96 -19.17 12.64
CA LEU A 366 -26.16 -18.24 11.83
C LEU A 366 -25.62 -18.88 10.56
N SER A 367 -25.21 -20.16 10.64
CA SER A 367 -24.75 -20.91 9.47
C SER A 367 -25.88 -21.12 8.45
N ALA A 368 -27.11 -21.35 8.94
CA ALA A 368 -28.29 -21.51 8.09
C ALA A 368 -28.77 -20.21 7.41
N ILE A 369 -28.29 -19.02 7.82
CA ILE A 369 -28.64 -17.75 7.14
C ILE A 369 -28.10 -17.73 5.70
N GLY A 370 -26.99 -18.41 5.44
CA GLY A 370 -26.39 -18.53 4.11
C GLY A 370 -27.13 -19.47 3.18
N ASP A 371 -28.07 -20.28 3.68
CA ASP A 371 -28.76 -21.28 2.88
C ASP A 371 -29.89 -20.63 2.06
N PRO A 372 -30.00 -20.96 0.75
CA PRO A 372 -31.03 -20.40 -0.12
C PRO A 372 -32.40 -21.02 0.19
N ASP A 373 -33.13 -20.43 1.13
CA ASP A 373 -34.50 -20.83 1.49
C ASP A 373 -35.58 -20.31 0.51
N GLY A 374 -35.17 -19.63 -0.56
CA GLY A 374 -36.06 -19.08 -1.60
C GLY A 374 -36.76 -17.76 -1.22
N ILE A 375 -36.45 -17.18 -0.06
CA ILE A 375 -36.94 -15.86 0.37
C ILE A 375 -35.77 -14.88 0.45
N GLY A 376 -35.68 -13.98 -0.53
CA GLY A 376 -34.60 -12.99 -0.63
C GLY A 376 -33.26 -13.59 -1.04
N ASP A 377 -32.25 -12.73 -1.13
CA ASP A 377 -30.88 -13.15 -1.43
C ASP A 377 -30.22 -13.71 -0.16
N PRO A 378 -29.57 -14.88 -0.20
CA PRO A 378 -28.87 -15.43 0.96
C PRO A 378 -27.76 -14.47 1.41
N LEU A 379 -27.59 -14.30 2.72
CA LEU A 379 -26.53 -13.47 3.27
C LEU A 379 -25.29 -14.34 3.46
N THR A 380 -24.18 -13.96 2.82
CA THR A 380 -22.89 -14.62 3.07
C THR A 380 -22.47 -14.33 4.51
N VAL A 381 -22.56 -15.34 5.38
CA VAL A 381 -22.10 -15.30 6.76
C VAL A 381 -21.10 -16.42 6.96
N ALA A 382 -19.90 -16.08 7.43
CA ALA A 382 -18.93 -17.06 7.88
C ALA A 382 -18.86 -17.02 9.40
N VAL A 383 -18.97 -18.20 10.01
CA VAL A 383 -19.01 -18.36 11.45
C VAL A 383 -17.82 -19.19 11.88
N GLU A 384 -17.09 -18.71 12.89
CA GLU A 384 -15.93 -19.41 13.45
C GLU A 384 -15.88 -19.23 14.97
N GLU A 385 -15.25 -20.16 15.66
CA GLU A 385 -14.97 -20.06 17.08
C GLU A 385 -13.52 -19.64 17.26
N ARG A 386 -13.28 -18.61 18.07
CA ARG A 386 -11.95 -18.07 18.29
C ARG A 386 -11.71 -17.70 19.74
N VAL A 387 -10.54 -18.09 20.23
CA VAL A 387 -10.02 -17.71 21.55
C VAL A 387 -9.20 -16.44 21.43
N PHE A 388 -9.54 -15.44 22.22
CA PHE A 388 -8.77 -14.20 22.38
C PHE A 388 -8.07 -14.23 23.73
N VAL A 389 -6.75 -14.03 23.74
CA VAL A 389 -5.94 -14.09 24.95
C VAL A 389 -4.97 -12.90 25.03
N ASP A 390 -4.83 -12.33 26.23
CA ASP A 390 -3.88 -11.23 26.49
C ASP A 390 -2.44 -11.76 26.44
N GLY A 391 -1.62 -11.13 25.59
CA GLY A 391 -0.22 -11.50 25.37
C GLY A 391 0.69 -11.35 26.60
N THR A 392 0.25 -10.63 27.64
CA THR A 392 0.97 -10.51 28.93
C THR A 392 0.62 -11.60 29.93
N SER A 393 -0.46 -12.35 29.69
CA SER A 393 -1.06 -13.31 30.65
C SER A 393 -1.13 -14.73 30.07
N LEU A 394 -0.18 -15.09 29.21
CA LEU A 394 -0.10 -16.43 28.60
C LEU A 394 0.39 -17.47 29.60
N ASP A 395 -0.29 -18.62 29.61
CA ASP A 395 0.12 -19.82 30.35
C ASP A 395 0.72 -20.89 29.41
N GLU A 396 1.09 -22.03 29.98
CA GLU A 396 1.72 -23.14 29.25
C GLU A 396 0.84 -23.74 28.14
N ARG A 397 -0.48 -23.50 28.15
CA ARG A 397 -1.41 -23.98 27.10
C ARG A 397 -1.23 -23.20 25.80
N PHE A 398 -0.81 -21.93 25.88
CA PHE A 398 -0.61 -21.05 24.74
C PHE A 398 0.86 -20.80 24.43
N LEU A 399 1.75 -20.94 25.41
CA LEU A 399 3.19 -20.66 25.27
C LEU A 399 4.04 -21.73 25.96
N PRO A 400 4.24 -22.90 25.33
CA PRO A 400 5.08 -23.95 25.88
C PRO A 400 6.56 -23.54 26.01
N ASP A 401 7.04 -22.69 25.11
CA ASP A 401 8.41 -22.16 25.11
C ASP A 401 8.41 -20.64 24.87
N ARG A 402 8.96 -19.92 25.84
CA ARG A 402 9.10 -18.45 25.83
C ARG A 402 9.97 -17.91 24.71
N THR A 403 10.76 -18.76 24.06
CA THR A 403 11.61 -18.39 22.92
C THR A 403 10.92 -18.53 21.57
N HIS A 404 9.69 -19.02 21.54
CA HIS A 404 8.88 -19.24 20.35
C HIS A 404 7.64 -18.34 20.32
N VAL A 405 6.97 -18.31 19.17
CA VAL A 405 5.64 -17.69 19.06
C VAL A 405 4.62 -18.50 19.87
N PRO A 406 3.60 -17.83 20.44
CA PRO A 406 2.45 -18.53 21.02
C PRO A 406 1.76 -19.44 19.99
N ASP A 407 1.18 -20.52 20.48
CA ASP A 407 0.41 -21.45 19.66
C ASP A 407 -0.82 -20.75 19.07
N THR A 408 -0.97 -20.88 17.75
CA THR A 408 -2.03 -20.21 16.99
C THR A 408 -3.28 -21.06 16.85
N SER A 409 -3.20 -22.34 17.21
CA SER A 409 -4.29 -23.30 17.11
C SER A 409 -4.39 -24.11 18.39
N LEU A 410 -5.57 -24.15 18.99
CA LEU A 410 -5.91 -25.04 20.09
C LEU A 410 -6.82 -26.16 19.61
N ASP A 411 -6.62 -27.35 20.18
CA ASP A 411 -7.51 -28.50 20.00
C ASP A 411 -8.88 -28.21 20.61
N HIS A 412 -9.92 -28.88 20.07
CA HIS A 412 -11.30 -28.64 20.47
C HIS A 412 -11.53 -28.89 21.98
N ASP A 413 -10.87 -29.89 22.54
CA ASP A 413 -10.97 -30.24 23.97
C ASP A 413 -10.47 -29.09 24.87
N LEU A 414 -9.39 -28.40 24.47
CA LEU A 414 -8.86 -27.25 25.21
C LEU A 414 -9.74 -26.02 25.05
N VAL A 415 -10.36 -25.83 23.89
CA VAL A 415 -11.35 -24.76 23.68
C VAL A 415 -12.56 -24.99 24.58
N ASP A 416 -13.05 -26.23 24.68
CA ASP A 416 -14.17 -26.59 25.54
C ASP A 416 -13.84 -26.37 27.03
N GLU A 417 -12.60 -26.67 27.44
CA GLU A 417 -12.09 -26.36 28.79
C GLU A 417 -12.14 -24.84 29.06
N ILE A 418 -11.67 -24.01 28.12
CA ILE A 418 -11.71 -22.55 28.24
C ILE A 418 -13.15 -22.02 28.23
N VAL A 419 -14.07 -22.64 27.50
CA VAL A 419 -15.49 -22.26 27.52
C VAL A 419 -16.11 -22.58 28.88
N ALA A 420 -15.77 -23.74 29.46
CA ALA A 420 -16.29 -24.18 30.76
C ALA A 420 -15.72 -23.38 31.94
N ASP A 421 -14.41 -23.08 31.91
CA ASP A 421 -13.71 -22.28 32.92
C ASP A 421 -12.82 -21.22 32.24
N PRO A 422 -13.37 -20.05 31.88
CA PRO A 422 -12.65 -19.07 31.07
C PRO A 422 -11.43 -18.42 31.73
N GLY A 423 -11.21 -18.59 33.03
CA GLY A 423 -10.19 -17.81 33.74
C GLY A 423 -10.30 -16.30 33.47
N ASP A 424 -9.23 -15.55 33.73
CA ASP A 424 -9.22 -14.09 33.51
C ASP A 424 -8.56 -13.67 32.19
N ALA A 425 -7.66 -14.50 31.64
CA ALA A 425 -6.77 -14.12 30.55
C ALA A 425 -7.27 -14.48 29.13
N ALA A 426 -8.12 -15.52 29.00
CA ALA A 426 -8.56 -16.05 27.72
C ALA A 426 -10.09 -16.03 27.61
N ARG A 427 -10.62 -15.71 26.44
CA ARG A 427 -12.07 -15.71 26.18
C ARG A 427 -12.37 -16.30 24.82
N CYS A 428 -13.23 -17.31 24.79
CA CYS A 428 -13.76 -17.87 23.55
C CYS A 428 -14.97 -17.04 23.09
N TYR A 429 -14.97 -16.66 21.81
CA TYR A 429 -16.06 -15.98 21.14
C TYR A 429 -16.49 -16.77 19.91
N LEU A 430 -17.80 -16.87 19.72
CA LEU A 430 -18.39 -17.23 18.43
C LEU A 430 -18.40 -15.96 17.57
N VAL A 431 -17.61 -15.97 16.50
CA VAL A 431 -17.43 -14.83 15.61
C VAL A 431 -18.22 -15.03 14.33
N ALA A 432 -19.09 -14.09 14.02
CA ALA A 432 -19.88 -14.08 12.80
C ALA A 432 -19.43 -12.92 11.91
N HIS A 433 -19.08 -13.24 10.67
CA HIS A 433 -18.57 -12.30 9.71
C HIS A 433 -19.49 -12.16 8.52
N VAL A 434 -19.78 -10.91 8.17
CA VAL A 434 -20.60 -10.55 7.02
C VAL A 434 -19.72 -9.74 6.06
N PRO A 435 -19.02 -10.40 5.13
CA PRO A 435 -18.29 -9.71 4.07
C PRO A 435 -19.27 -9.05 3.11
N SER A 436 -18.96 -7.82 2.70
CA SER A 436 -19.69 -7.06 1.69
C SER A 436 -18.70 -6.37 0.75
N TRP A 437 -19.18 -5.95 -0.43
CA TRP A 437 -18.35 -5.29 -1.45
C TRP A 437 -17.10 -6.12 -1.81
N GLY A 438 -17.24 -7.44 -1.99
CA GLY A 438 -16.14 -8.35 -2.31
C GLY A 438 -15.13 -8.56 -1.18
N GLY A 439 -15.56 -8.39 0.09
CA GLY A 439 -14.68 -8.48 1.26
C GLY A 439 -13.90 -7.19 1.57
N LEU A 440 -14.19 -6.10 0.85
CA LEU A 440 -13.60 -4.79 1.15
C LEU A 440 -14.18 -4.14 2.41
N VAL A 441 -15.40 -4.53 2.78
CA VAL A 441 -16.04 -4.13 4.03
C VAL A 441 -16.52 -5.39 4.74
N VAL A 442 -16.09 -5.60 5.98
CA VAL A 442 -16.48 -6.78 6.76
C VAL A 442 -17.04 -6.32 8.09
N ALA A 443 -18.31 -6.62 8.32
CA ALA A 443 -18.93 -6.49 9.63
C ALA A 443 -18.71 -7.78 10.42
N SER A 444 -18.14 -7.67 11.62
CA SER A 444 -17.86 -8.80 12.49
C SER A 444 -18.59 -8.61 13.81
N THR A 445 -19.28 -9.66 14.26
CA THR A 445 -19.98 -9.69 15.54
C THR A 445 -19.37 -10.80 16.39
N PHE A 446 -18.98 -10.48 17.62
CA PHE A 446 -18.39 -11.41 18.58
C PHE A 446 -19.41 -11.72 19.65
N LEU A 447 -19.78 -12.98 19.75
CA LEU A 447 -20.84 -13.46 20.63
C LEU A 447 -20.23 -14.34 21.72
N ARG A 448 -20.63 -14.08 22.96
CA ARG A 448 -20.26 -14.91 24.10
C ARG A 448 -21.45 -15.07 25.02
N PHE A 449 -21.71 -16.32 25.41
CA PHE A 449 -22.75 -16.69 26.35
C PHE A 449 -22.10 -17.36 27.56
N SER A 450 -22.55 -17.01 28.76
CA SER A 450 -22.10 -17.66 29.99
C SER A 450 -23.24 -17.78 30.99
N THR A 451 -23.20 -18.81 31.82
CA THR A 451 -24.24 -19.07 32.83
C THR A 451 -23.62 -19.08 34.22
N ASN A 452 -23.73 -17.96 34.93
CA ASN A 452 -23.12 -17.78 36.26
C ASN A 452 -24.20 -17.43 37.29
N GLY A 453 -24.26 -18.16 38.41
CA GLY A 453 -25.17 -17.83 39.52
C GLY A 453 -26.66 -17.79 39.15
N HIS A 454 -27.12 -18.72 38.31
CA HIS A 454 -28.48 -18.76 37.74
C HIS A 454 -28.84 -17.57 36.83
N MET A 455 -27.84 -16.82 36.36
CA MET A 455 -28.01 -15.77 35.36
C MET A 455 -27.39 -16.24 34.04
N LEU A 456 -28.10 -16.01 32.95
CA LEU A 456 -27.53 -16.03 31.60
C LEU A 456 -26.93 -14.65 31.33
N HIS A 457 -25.63 -14.59 31.11
CA HIS A 457 -24.95 -13.40 30.60
C HIS A 457 -24.67 -13.58 29.11
N ALA A 458 -25.11 -12.62 28.31
CA ALA A 458 -24.88 -12.57 26.87
C ALA A 458 -24.12 -11.28 26.52
N GLU A 459 -23.02 -11.42 25.79
CA GLU A 459 -22.19 -10.34 25.29
C GLU A 459 -22.20 -10.37 23.75
N CYS A 460 -22.37 -9.21 23.14
CA CYS A 460 -22.33 -9.03 21.70
C CYS A 460 -21.49 -7.78 21.37
N GLU A 461 -20.23 -8.01 21.04
CA GLU A 461 -19.31 -6.95 20.60
C GLU A 461 -19.31 -6.83 19.07
N ARG A 462 -19.01 -5.65 18.56
CA ARG A 462 -19.07 -5.34 17.13
C ARG A 462 -17.74 -4.77 16.66
N ALA A 463 -17.25 -5.22 15.52
CA ALA A 463 -16.13 -4.57 14.84
C ALA A 463 -16.37 -4.51 13.34
N VAL A 464 -15.98 -3.39 12.72
CA VAL A 464 -16.13 -3.19 11.29
C VAL A 464 -14.78 -2.89 10.65
N LEU A 465 -14.37 -3.77 9.74
CA LEU A 465 -13.30 -3.50 8.78
C LEU A 465 -13.83 -2.56 7.71
N ARG A 466 -13.41 -1.30 7.80
CA ARG A 466 -13.70 -0.27 6.80
C ARG A 466 -13.00 -0.58 5.46
N PRO A 467 -13.41 0.07 4.36
CA PRO A 467 -12.70 -0.01 3.09
C PRO A 467 -11.21 0.29 3.25
N ILE A 468 -10.37 -0.23 2.35
CA ILE A 468 -8.95 0.15 2.25
C ILE A 468 -8.84 1.66 2.11
N GLY A 469 -7.81 2.32 2.66
CA GLY A 469 -7.59 3.76 2.50
C GLY A 469 -7.39 4.18 1.03
N SER A 470 -7.82 5.39 0.67
CA SER A 470 -7.73 5.89 -0.73
C SER A 470 -6.29 5.99 -1.24
N ASN A 471 -5.32 6.19 -0.34
CA ASN A 471 -3.90 6.17 -0.64
C ASN A 471 -3.36 4.80 -1.04
N LEU A 472 -4.08 3.71 -0.74
CA LEU A 472 -3.67 2.33 -1.05
C LEU A 472 -4.51 1.71 -2.18
N ARG A 473 -5.47 2.44 -2.76
CA ARG A 473 -6.35 1.92 -3.81
C ARG A 473 -5.74 2.05 -5.19
N ILE A 474 -5.29 0.89 -5.68
CA ILE A 474 -4.65 0.75 -6.98
C ILE A 474 -5.56 1.11 -8.16
N ASP A 475 -6.87 0.82 -8.04
CA ASP A 475 -7.84 1.07 -9.11
C ASP A 475 -8.21 2.57 -9.25
N GLU A 476 -8.02 3.38 -8.21
CA GLU A 476 -8.29 4.82 -8.24
C GLU A 476 -7.17 5.61 -8.92
N HIS A 477 -5.94 5.09 -8.93
CA HIS A 477 -4.76 5.78 -9.44
C HIS A 477 -4.59 5.66 -10.97
N GLY A 478 -5.70 5.36 -11.66
CA GLY A 478 -5.78 5.30 -13.10
C GLY A 478 -5.07 4.06 -13.64
N VAL A 479 -5.87 3.03 -13.90
CA VAL A 479 -5.59 1.86 -14.75
C VAL A 479 -5.45 2.28 -16.24
N GLU A 480 -5.20 3.56 -16.50
CA GLU A 480 -5.00 4.05 -17.86
C GLU A 480 -3.53 3.91 -18.26
N VAL A 481 -3.32 3.51 -19.53
CA VAL A 481 -2.01 3.53 -20.18
C VAL A 481 -1.34 4.88 -19.94
N VAL A 482 -0.13 4.86 -19.37
CA VAL A 482 0.66 6.07 -19.09
C VAL A 482 0.75 6.90 -20.37
N LYS A 483 0.14 8.09 -20.35
CA LYS A 483 0.13 8.97 -21.51
C LYS A 483 1.54 9.52 -21.73
N PRO A 484 1.95 9.81 -22.99
CA PRO A 484 3.30 10.30 -23.27
C PRO A 484 3.68 11.56 -22.48
N HIS A 485 2.73 12.45 -22.20
CA HIS A 485 3.00 13.65 -21.41
C HIS A 485 3.24 13.33 -19.93
N GLU A 486 2.48 12.40 -19.32
CA GLU A 486 2.70 11.98 -17.93
C GLU A 486 4.11 11.38 -17.73
N PHE A 487 4.60 10.62 -18.72
CA PHE A 487 5.97 10.11 -18.71
C PHE A 487 7.00 11.24 -18.75
N VAL A 488 6.80 12.23 -19.62
CA VAL A 488 7.69 13.40 -19.73
C VAL A 488 7.66 14.23 -18.45
N ASP A 489 6.48 14.49 -17.89
CA ASP A 489 6.32 15.23 -16.64
C ASP A 489 7.02 14.50 -15.49
N LYS A 490 6.86 13.17 -15.42
CA LYS A 490 7.57 12.34 -14.43
C LYS A 490 9.08 12.37 -14.65
N PHE A 491 9.54 12.32 -15.88
CA PHE A 491 10.96 12.41 -16.22
C PHE A 491 11.56 13.75 -15.78
N LEU A 492 10.90 14.86 -16.13
CA LEU A 492 11.32 16.20 -15.74
C LEU A 492 11.35 16.35 -14.20
N GLY A 493 10.32 15.88 -13.50
CA GLY A 493 10.30 15.87 -12.03
C GLY A 493 11.38 14.95 -11.41
N SER A 494 11.79 13.91 -12.12
CA SER A 494 12.83 12.99 -11.67
C SER A 494 14.25 13.58 -11.79
N ILE A 495 14.46 14.62 -12.61
CA ILE A 495 15.76 15.33 -12.70
C ILE A 495 16.11 15.96 -11.35
N GLY A 496 15.19 16.72 -10.74
CA GLY A 496 15.40 17.30 -9.42
C GLY A 496 15.57 16.23 -8.34
N THR A 497 14.83 15.12 -8.46
CA THR A 497 14.92 13.99 -7.52
C THR A 497 16.28 13.26 -7.64
N ALA A 498 16.86 13.18 -8.83
CA ALA A 498 18.14 12.52 -9.07
C ALA A 498 19.31 13.19 -8.32
N ILE A 499 19.26 14.51 -8.14
CA ILE A 499 20.27 15.29 -7.39
C ILE A 499 20.48 14.72 -5.99
N GLY A 500 19.39 14.38 -5.28
CA GLY A 500 19.47 13.77 -3.96
C GLY A 500 19.64 12.25 -4.00
N ARG A 501 19.04 11.57 -4.97
CA ARG A 501 18.99 10.10 -4.99
C ARG A 501 20.29 9.43 -5.43
N LEU A 502 21.05 10.03 -6.34
CA LEU A 502 22.35 9.50 -6.77
C LEU A 502 23.36 9.42 -5.61
N PRO A 503 23.66 10.53 -4.87
CA PRO A 503 24.59 10.45 -3.74
C PRO A 503 24.02 9.66 -2.55
N ALA A 504 22.68 9.54 -2.42
CA ALA A 504 22.06 8.72 -1.38
C ALA A 504 22.04 7.21 -1.71
N ALA A 505 22.30 6.81 -2.95
CA ALA A 505 22.22 5.40 -3.40
C ALA A 505 23.12 4.43 -2.61
N PRO A 506 24.38 4.75 -2.25
CA PRO A 506 25.20 3.87 -1.41
C PRO A 506 24.55 3.59 -0.06
N PHE A 507 24.03 4.62 0.62
CA PHE A 507 23.39 4.49 1.93
C PHE A 507 22.06 3.74 1.85
N ALA A 508 21.26 4.01 0.82
CA ALA A 508 20.01 3.31 0.57
C ALA A 508 20.24 1.83 0.26
N LEU A 509 21.25 1.50 -0.54
CA LEU A 509 21.64 0.12 -0.84
C LEU A 509 22.08 -0.62 0.42
N VAL A 510 22.94 -0.01 1.24
CA VAL A 510 23.37 -0.58 2.53
C VAL A 510 22.16 -0.85 3.44
N ARG A 511 21.19 0.07 3.51
CA ARG A 511 19.95 -0.12 4.28
C ARG A 511 19.17 -1.35 3.81
N TYR A 512 18.99 -1.55 2.51
CA TYR A 512 18.28 -2.73 1.98
C TYR A 512 19.09 -4.03 2.15
N ALA A 513 20.39 -4.00 1.90
CA ALA A 513 21.27 -5.15 2.04
C ALA A 513 21.39 -5.62 3.49
N LEU A 514 21.33 -4.69 4.45
CA LEU A 514 21.38 -4.99 5.88
C LEU A 514 20.02 -5.29 6.50
N LEU A 515 18.91 -5.17 5.77
CA LEU A 515 17.56 -5.33 6.31
C LEU A 515 17.38 -6.66 7.06
N GLY A 516 17.74 -7.78 6.45
CA GLY A 516 17.63 -9.10 7.10
C GLY A 516 18.51 -9.23 8.36
N ARG A 517 19.69 -8.60 8.36
CA ARG A 517 20.56 -8.56 9.56
C ARG A 517 19.98 -7.67 10.65
N VAL A 518 19.39 -6.53 10.30
CA VAL A 518 18.77 -5.60 11.25
C VAL A 518 17.54 -6.25 11.88
N LEU A 519 16.65 -6.82 11.07
CA LEU A 519 15.46 -7.54 11.54
C LEU A 519 15.85 -8.76 12.38
N GLY A 520 16.86 -9.54 11.95
CA GLY A 520 17.37 -10.66 12.74
C GLY A 520 17.95 -10.26 14.09
N LYS A 521 18.68 -9.13 14.17
CA LYS A 521 19.18 -8.59 15.43
C LYS A 521 18.06 -8.05 16.33
N GLN A 522 17.03 -7.44 15.75
CA GLN A 522 15.86 -6.99 16.50
C GLN A 522 15.12 -8.19 17.10
N ALA A 523 14.86 -9.21 16.29
CA ALA A 523 14.21 -10.43 16.75
C ALA A 523 15.00 -11.16 17.84
N ALA A 524 16.34 -11.23 17.72
CA ALA A 524 17.17 -11.85 18.76
C ALA A 524 17.12 -11.09 20.09
N ARG A 525 17.18 -9.75 20.05
CA ARG A 525 17.05 -8.92 21.26
C ARG A 525 15.68 -9.08 21.92
N GLU A 526 14.64 -9.20 21.11
CA GLU A 526 13.28 -9.39 21.60
C GLU A 526 13.10 -10.78 22.24
N GLN A 527 13.75 -11.80 21.69
CA GLN A 527 13.83 -13.13 22.29
C GLN A 527 14.59 -13.11 23.63
N ASP A 528 15.71 -12.38 23.71
CA ASP A 528 16.44 -12.19 24.98
C ASP A 528 15.56 -11.47 26.03
N GLN A 529 14.81 -10.44 25.61
CA GLN A 529 13.85 -9.74 26.48
C GLN A 529 12.74 -10.65 26.98
N ALA A 530 12.22 -11.54 26.13
CA ALA A 530 11.18 -12.50 26.50
C ALA A 530 11.64 -13.49 27.57
N LEU A 531 12.94 -13.82 27.59
CA LEU A 531 13.56 -14.66 28.62
C LEU A 531 13.80 -13.89 29.93
N ASP A 532 14.23 -12.63 29.84
CA ASP A 532 14.57 -11.81 31.00
C ASP A 532 13.34 -11.24 31.73
N ASP A 533 12.28 -10.87 31.00
CA ASP A 533 11.07 -10.24 31.54
C ASP A 533 9.90 -11.23 31.62
N GLN A 534 9.46 -11.55 32.83
CA GLN A 534 8.33 -12.46 33.06
C GLN A 534 7.00 -11.89 32.55
N LEU A 535 6.85 -10.56 32.55
CA LEU A 535 5.65 -9.84 32.07
C LEU A 535 5.75 -9.44 30.60
N PHE A 536 6.69 -10.03 29.85
CA PHE A 536 6.85 -9.76 28.44
C PHE A 536 5.55 -10.02 27.67
N ASP A 537 5.15 -9.03 26.87
CA ASP A 537 3.95 -9.10 26.03
C ASP A 537 4.24 -9.80 24.70
N TYR A 538 3.72 -11.01 24.53
CA TYR A 538 3.81 -11.80 23.29
C TYR A 538 2.72 -11.44 22.28
N GLY A 539 1.79 -10.58 22.65
CA GLY A 539 0.68 -10.15 21.82
C GLY A 539 1.11 -9.22 20.70
N THR A 540 0.18 -9.04 19.77
CA THR A 540 0.33 -8.11 18.65
C THR A 540 -0.81 -7.10 18.63
N ALA A 541 -0.46 -5.87 18.26
CA ALA A 541 -1.40 -4.79 17.98
C ALA A 541 -1.47 -4.48 16.46
N PHE A 542 -0.86 -5.33 15.62
CA PHE A 542 -0.74 -5.11 14.19
C PHE A 542 -1.43 -6.21 13.39
N SER A 543 -2.37 -5.80 12.55
CA SER A 543 -2.93 -6.59 11.45
C SER A 543 -2.73 -5.84 10.14
N VAL A 544 -2.38 -6.55 9.07
CA VAL A 544 -2.17 -5.94 7.75
C VAL A 544 -3.46 -5.28 7.26
N ARG A 545 -4.59 -5.98 7.38
CA ARG A 545 -5.89 -5.49 6.93
C ARG A 545 -6.34 -4.25 7.72
N GLU A 546 -6.23 -4.28 9.05
CA GLU A 546 -6.61 -3.13 9.88
C GLU A 546 -5.70 -1.92 9.65
N SER A 547 -4.39 -2.14 9.46
CA SER A 547 -3.44 -1.05 9.19
C SER A 547 -3.65 -0.33 7.85
N ALA A 548 -4.31 -1.02 6.91
CA ALA A 548 -4.66 -0.49 5.60
C ALA A 548 -6.08 0.07 5.54
N ALA A 549 -6.88 -0.09 6.60
CA ALA A 549 -8.25 0.40 6.64
C ALA A 549 -8.28 1.93 6.64
N GLY A 550 -9.16 2.50 5.82
CA GLY A 550 -9.39 3.94 5.74
C GLY A 550 -10.11 4.46 6.98
N GLY A 551 -9.88 5.74 7.30
CA GLY A 551 -10.56 6.39 8.41
C GLY A 551 -12.08 6.54 8.20
N ASN A 552 -12.56 6.53 6.94
CA ASN A 552 -13.98 6.73 6.60
C ASN A 552 -14.44 5.75 5.52
N PHE A 553 -15.75 5.53 5.44
CA PHE A 553 -16.40 4.90 4.28
C PHE A 553 -16.37 5.83 3.06
N TYR A 554 -16.35 5.26 1.85
CA TYR A 554 -16.33 6.08 0.64
C TYR A 554 -17.68 6.61 0.24
N ASN A 555 -18.72 5.83 0.49
CA ASN A 555 -20.09 6.21 0.20
C ASN A 555 -21.02 5.73 1.31
N GLN A 556 -22.22 6.30 1.33
CA GLN A 556 -23.21 5.99 2.35
C GLN A 556 -23.74 4.55 2.24
N PHE A 557 -23.71 3.94 1.06
CA PHE A 557 -24.16 2.56 0.87
C PHE A 557 -23.23 1.57 1.56
N GLN A 558 -21.91 1.71 1.44
CA GLN A 558 -20.95 0.88 2.17
C GLN A 558 -21.17 0.93 3.69
N ARG A 559 -21.45 2.11 4.22
CA ARG A 559 -21.76 2.26 5.65
C ARG A 559 -23.06 1.57 6.01
N ARG A 560 -24.13 1.80 5.25
CA ARG A 560 -25.44 1.19 5.49
C ARG A 560 -25.43 -0.32 5.33
N ASP A 561 -24.64 -0.86 4.41
CA ASP A 561 -24.50 -2.30 4.18
C ASP A 561 -23.76 -2.97 5.33
N ALA A 562 -22.71 -2.33 5.87
CA ALA A 562 -22.04 -2.80 7.09
C ALA A 562 -22.99 -2.79 8.30
N GLU A 563 -23.71 -1.68 8.52
CA GLU A 563 -24.73 -1.54 9.57
C GLU A 563 -25.83 -2.59 9.42
N LYS A 564 -26.28 -2.87 8.18
CA LYS A 564 -27.27 -3.91 7.87
C LYS A 564 -26.74 -5.30 8.24
N GLY A 565 -25.49 -5.62 7.88
CA GLY A 565 -24.87 -6.91 8.20
C GLY A 565 -24.87 -7.20 9.70
N VAL A 566 -24.43 -6.23 10.51
CA VAL A 566 -24.47 -6.34 11.99
C VAL A 566 -25.90 -6.57 12.48
N LYS A 567 -26.86 -5.74 12.04
CA LYS A 567 -28.25 -5.81 12.50
C LYS A 567 -28.92 -7.15 12.18
N LEU A 568 -28.67 -7.70 10.99
CA LEU A 568 -29.24 -8.98 10.61
C LEU A 568 -28.70 -10.10 11.51
N VAL A 569 -27.38 -10.17 11.70
CA VAL A 569 -26.77 -11.15 12.61
C VAL A 569 -27.37 -11.04 14.01
N GLU A 570 -27.44 -9.83 14.57
CA GLU A 570 -28.00 -9.61 15.91
C GLU A 570 -29.46 -10.01 16.03
N GLN A 571 -30.28 -9.74 15.01
CA GLN A 571 -31.66 -10.16 15.01
C GLN A 571 -31.79 -11.69 15.04
N HIS A 572 -31.00 -12.40 14.22
CA HIS A 572 -30.99 -13.86 14.23
C HIS A 572 -30.45 -14.44 15.55
N VAL A 573 -29.45 -13.80 16.16
CA VAL A 573 -28.92 -14.20 17.47
C VAL A 573 -29.96 -14.05 18.56
N LEU A 574 -30.59 -12.88 18.68
CA LEU A 574 -31.59 -12.63 19.73
C LEU A 574 -32.79 -13.57 19.59
N GLU A 575 -33.25 -13.82 18.36
CA GLU A 575 -34.35 -14.77 18.13
C GLU A 575 -33.93 -16.19 18.51
N ALA A 576 -32.73 -16.64 18.12
CA ALA A 576 -32.22 -17.96 18.49
C ALA A 576 -32.09 -18.14 20.01
N VAL A 577 -31.64 -17.10 20.72
CA VAL A 577 -31.56 -17.10 22.18
C VAL A 577 -32.97 -17.21 22.79
N ILE A 578 -33.93 -16.42 22.32
CA ILE A 578 -35.31 -16.44 22.82
C ILE A 578 -35.94 -17.82 22.57
N GLU A 579 -35.89 -18.31 21.33
CA GLU A 579 -36.44 -19.63 20.95
C GLU A 579 -35.82 -20.75 21.80
N PHE A 580 -34.49 -20.75 21.98
CA PHE A 580 -33.80 -21.74 22.80
C PHE A 580 -34.26 -21.71 24.26
N LEU A 581 -34.36 -20.52 24.85
CA LEU A 581 -34.82 -20.36 26.24
C LEU A 581 -36.28 -20.80 26.42
N GLU A 582 -37.16 -20.49 25.46
CA GLU A 582 -38.55 -20.92 25.46
C GLU A 582 -38.68 -22.45 25.29
N GLU A 583 -37.84 -23.09 24.48
CA GLU A 583 -37.76 -24.55 24.36
C GLU A 583 -37.35 -25.22 25.67
N ARG A 584 -36.51 -24.55 26.47
CA ARG A 584 -36.06 -25.01 27.81
C ARG A 584 -37.02 -24.63 28.94
N GLY A 585 -38.15 -24.00 28.63
CA GLY A 585 -39.14 -23.60 29.63
C GLY A 585 -38.70 -22.44 30.52
N VAL A 586 -37.88 -21.51 30.00
CA VAL A 586 -37.44 -20.29 30.70
C VAL A 586 -38.36 -19.12 30.35
N ASP A 587 -38.60 -18.20 31.30
CA ASP A 587 -39.36 -16.96 31.06
C ASP A 587 -38.55 -15.95 30.23
N THR A 588 -39.01 -15.64 29.02
CA THR A 588 -38.39 -14.71 28.07
C THR A 588 -39.14 -13.38 27.91
N ALA A 589 -40.21 -13.14 28.69
CA ALA A 589 -41.09 -11.98 28.48
C ALA A 589 -40.33 -10.64 28.57
N GLU A 590 -39.41 -10.52 29.53
CA GLU A 590 -38.54 -9.34 29.68
C GLU A 590 -37.59 -9.15 28.49
N LEU A 591 -37.00 -10.24 28.00
CA LEU A 591 -36.08 -10.21 26.85
C LEU A 591 -36.82 -9.82 25.56
N ARG A 592 -38.00 -10.39 25.31
CA ARG A 592 -38.83 -10.08 24.15
C ARG A 592 -39.29 -8.63 24.15
N SER A 593 -39.66 -8.09 25.32
CA SER A 593 -40.01 -6.66 25.44
C SER A 593 -38.82 -5.73 25.17
N ARG A 594 -37.58 -6.18 25.40
CA ARG A 594 -36.36 -5.37 25.26
C ARG A 594 -35.67 -5.53 23.91
N GLN A 595 -35.96 -6.58 23.15
CA GLN A 595 -35.40 -6.85 21.82
C GLN A 595 -35.47 -5.60 20.92
N THR A 596 -36.61 -4.89 20.90
CA THR A 596 -36.79 -3.66 20.12
C THR A 596 -35.85 -2.53 20.56
N THR A 597 -35.57 -2.39 21.86
CA THR A 597 -34.64 -1.38 22.38
C THR A 597 -33.19 -1.73 22.01
N ILE A 598 -32.82 -3.00 22.13
CA ILE A 598 -31.47 -3.49 21.77
C ILE A 598 -31.20 -3.25 20.28
N LEU A 599 -32.13 -3.65 19.41
CA LEU A 599 -31.99 -3.51 17.96
C LEU A 599 -32.00 -2.04 17.48
N ASN A 600 -32.71 -1.15 18.18
CA ASN A 600 -32.81 0.26 17.79
C ASN A 600 -31.71 1.15 18.37
N GLN A 601 -31.25 0.88 19.60
CA GLN A 601 -30.36 1.78 20.34
C GLN A 601 -29.00 1.17 20.68
N GLY A 602 -28.84 -0.16 20.55
CA GLY A 602 -27.59 -0.85 20.89
C GLY A 602 -27.16 -0.71 22.36
N VAL A 603 -28.03 -0.24 23.25
CA VAL A 603 -27.72 0.00 24.66
C VAL A 603 -28.81 -0.63 25.52
N ILE A 604 -28.38 -1.31 26.59
CA ILE A 604 -29.25 -1.85 27.63
C ILE A 604 -28.99 -1.06 28.91
N GLN A 605 -29.96 -0.29 29.38
CA GLN A 605 -29.95 0.22 30.74
C GLN A 605 -30.46 -0.86 31.68
N THR A 606 -29.53 -1.52 32.38
CA THR A 606 -29.85 -2.53 33.39
C THR A 606 -30.04 -1.84 34.74
N GLY A 607 -31.30 -1.55 35.11
CA GLY A 607 -31.67 -1.16 36.48
C GLY A 607 -32.23 0.25 36.65
N GLY A 608 -33.53 0.33 36.89
CA GLY A 608 -34.19 1.50 37.47
C GLY A 608 -34.62 2.57 36.46
N THR A 609 -35.89 2.94 36.52
CA THR A 609 -36.45 4.11 35.86
C THR A 609 -35.57 5.33 36.15
N SER A 610 -34.82 5.80 35.16
CA SER A 610 -34.26 7.14 35.23
C SER A 610 -35.46 8.09 35.19
N ASN A 611 -35.67 8.84 36.28
CA ASN A 611 -36.47 10.05 36.24
C ASN A 611 -35.78 10.99 35.27
N VAL A 612 -36.11 10.87 33.98
CA VAL A 612 -35.60 11.78 32.96
C VAL A 612 -36.29 13.12 33.18
N GLY A 613 -35.62 13.98 33.94
CA GLY A 613 -35.85 15.41 33.81
C GLY A 613 -35.65 15.77 32.33
N ALA A 614 -36.71 16.27 31.71
CA ALA A 614 -36.73 16.94 30.42
C ALA A 614 -35.91 16.27 29.29
N LEU A 615 -36.53 15.33 28.57
CA LEU A 615 -35.98 14.76 27.33
C LEU A 615 -36.52 15.52 26.11
N ALA A 616 -35.63 15.97 25.22
CA ALA A 616 -35.95 16.55 23.91
C ALA A 616 -35.30 15.72 22.79
N VAL A 617 -36.04 15.40 21.72
CA VAL A 617 -35.56 14.59 20.58
C VAL A 617 -35.85 15.31 19.26
N GLY A 618 -34.80 15.52 18.45
CA GLY A 618 -34.81 16.22 17.16
C GLY A 618 -33.70 17.28 17.08
N ASP A 619 -33.18 17.57 15.88
CA ASP A 619 -31.98 18.43 15.64
C ASP A 619 -32.07 19.86 16.22
N GLN A 620 -33.23 20.29 16.75
CA GLN A 620 -33.47 21.60 17.36
C GLN A 620 -34.37 21.54 18.62
N ALA A 621 -34.55 20.36 19.23
CA ALA A 621 -35.42 20.25 20.40
C ALA A 621 -34.67 20.62 21.70
N GLN A 622 -35.24 21.50 22.52
CA GLN A 622 -34.75 21.83 23.86
C GLN A 622 -35.81 21.48 24.91
N ALA A 623 -35.39 20.84 25.99
CA ALA A 623 -36.22 20.62 27.17
C ALA A 623 -35.42 21.05 28.41
N SER A 624 -36.06 21.80 29.32
CA SER A 624 -35.47 22.19 30.60
C SER A 624 -36.37 21.72 31.75
N SER A 625 -35.76 21.17 32.80
CA SER A 625 -36.44 20.82 34.04
C SER A 625 -36.01 21.79 35.13
N THR A 626 -36.92 22.62 35.63
CA THR A 626 -36.72 23.41 36.85
C THR A 626 -36.89 22.50 38.06
N ALA A 627 -35.79 22.18 38.72
CA ALA A 627 -35.83 21.58 40.05
C ALA A 627 -36.18 22.67 41.07
N GLU A 628 -37.41 22.66 41.60
CA GLU A 628 -37.72 23.42 42.82
C GLU A 628 -37.06 22.71 44.00
N ALA A 629 -36.12 23.40 44.65
CA ALA A 629 -35.53 22.95 45.91
C ALA A 629 -36.58 23.06 47.02
N ARG A 630 -36.93 21.92 47.64
CA ARG A 630 -37.51 21.85 48.98
C ARG A 630 -36.87 20.72 49.77
#